data_AF-A0A382HPK3-F1
#
_entry.id   AF-A0A382HPK3-F1
#
_cell.length_a   1.000
_cell.length_b   1.000
_cell.length_c   1.000
_cell.angle_alpha   90.00
_cell.angle_beta   90.00
_cell.angle_gamma   90.00
#
_symmetry.space_group_name_H-M   'P 1'
#
loop_
_entity.id
_entity.type
_entity.pdbx_description
1 polymer ?
#
loop_
_entity_poly.entity_id
_entity_poly.type
_entity_poly.pdbx_seq_one_letter_code
_entity_poly.pdbx_strand_id
1 'polypeptide(L)'
;MKKINVKSIFYLLIVFMFVSSIAQAKDIKWARYGDIDSLDPHKATSTLSLQVWGLIYDTLLATDKDGNAVPHLAKSWKANSDGTEYTFSLNKGVKCHDGTAMDANDVK
;
A
#
# COMPACT_ATOMS: atom_id res chain seq x y z
N MET A 1 -33.24 -9.03 -38.15
CA MET A 1 -32.83 -8.67 -36.76
C MET A 1 -33.16 -9.86 -35.85
N LYS A 2 -32.16 -10.63 -35.39
CA LYS A 2 -32.38 -11.82 -34.54
C LYS A 2 -32.65 -11.37 -33.11
N LYS A 3 -33.79 -11.78 -32.54
CA LYS A 3 -34.17 -11.47 -31.14
C LYS A 3 -33.24 -12.23 -30.19
N ILE A 4 -32.43 -11.50 -29.42
CA ILE A 4 -31.56 -12.07 -28.40
C ILE A 4 -32.43 -12.54 -27.22
N ASN A 5 -32.28 -13.80 -26.82
CA ASN A 5 -33.07 -14.43 -25.75
C ASN A 5 -32.43 -14.11 -24.39
N VAL A 6 -33.20 -13.51 -23.48
CA VAL A 6 -32.78 -13.13 -22.11
C VAL A 6 -32.22 -14.32 -21.32
N LYS A 7 -32.72 -15.55 -21.56
CA LYS A 7 -32.18 -16.76 -20.94
C LYS A 7 -30.75 -17.04 -21.39
N SER A 8 -30.41 -16.74 -22.64
CA SER A 8 -29.05 -16.89 -23.18
C SER A 8 -28.06 -15.90 -22.57
N ILE A 9 -28.52 -14.70 -22.19
CA ILE A 9 -27.70 -13.71 -21.47
C ILE A 9 -27.45 -14.18 -20.03
N PHE A 10 -28.46 -14.77 -19.39
CA PHE A 10 -28.35 -15.28 -18.03
C PHE A 10 -27.38 -16.47 -17.92
N TYR A 11 -27.41 -17.41 -18.87
CA TYR A 11 -26.42 -18.50 -18.94
C TYR A 11 -25.00 -17.98 -19.23
N LEU A 12 -24.85 -16.96 -20.07
CA LEU A 12 -23.55 -16.36 -20.37
C LEU A 12 -22.93 -15.70 -19.12
N LEU A 13 -23.75 -15.04 -18.29
CA LEU A 13 -23.33 -14.41 -17.02
C LEU A 13 -22.90 -15.44 -15.96
N ILE A 14 -23.61 -16.57 -15.86
CA ILE A 14 -23.26 -17.64 -14.90
C ILE A 14 -21.94 -18.33 -15.30
N VAL A 15 -21.70 -18.55 -16.59
CA VAL A 15 -20.44 -19.13 -17.07
C VAL A 15 -19.27 -18.16 -16.85
N PHE A 16 -19.48 -16.85 -16.97
CA PHE A 16 -18.44 -15.86 -16.71
C PHE A 16 -18.02 -15.79 -15.23
N MET A 17 -18.93 -16.09 -14.30
CA MET A 17 -18.63 -16.12 -12.86
C MET A 17 -17.73 -17.29 -12.43
N PHE A 18 -17.61 -18.35 -13.23
CA PHE A 18 -16.82 -19.54 -12.89
C PHE A 18 -15.36 -19.51 -13.40
N VAL A 19 -14.98 -18.52 -14.23
CA VAL A 19 -13.62 -18.44 -14.83
C VAL A 19 -12.69 -17.48 -14.07
N SER A 20 -13.09 -16.99 -12.90
CA SER A 20 -12.17 -16.26 -12.03
C SER A 20 -11.19 -17.25 -11.38
N SER A 21 -10.05 -17.50 -12.03
CA SER A 21 -8.94 -18.25 -11.42
C SER A 21 -8.61 -17.62 -10.06
N ILE A 22 -8.70 -18.43 -9.01
CA ILE A 22 -8.24 -18.03 -7.67
C ILE A 22 -6.74 -17.83 -7.79
N ALA A 23 -6.27 -16.59 -7.63
CA ALA A 23 -4.84 -16.30 -7.64
C ALA A 23 -4.15 -17.10 -6.52
N GLN A 24 -3.26 -18.01 -6.89
CA GLN A 24 -2.48 -18.77 -5.91
C GLN A 24 -1.37 -17.89 -5.35
N ALA A 25 -1.23 -17.83 -4.02
CA ALA A 25 -0.10 -17.19 -3.37
C ALA A 25 1.21 -17.87 -3.83
N LYS A 26 2.21 -17.06 -4.18
CA LYS A 26 3.53 -17.50 -4.64
C LYS A 26 4.61 -16.90 -3.74
N ASP A 27 5.58 -17.74 -3.38
CA ASP A 27 6.76 -17.28 -2.63
C ASP A 27 7.68 -16.48 -3.55
N ILE A 28 8.14 -15.32 -3.07
CA ILE A 28 9.20 -14.56 -3.69
C ILE A 28 10.47 -14.77 -2.87
N LYS A 29 11.50 -15.34 -3.49
CA LYS A 29 12.84 -15.48 -2.92
C LYS A 29 13.77 -14.51 -3.63
N TRP A 30 14.45 -13.67 -2.85
CA TRP A 30 15.35 -12.65 -3.37
C TRP A 30 16.63 -12.63 -2.54
N ALA A 31 17.77 -12.46 -3.21
CA ALA A 31 19.07 -12.41 -2.56
C ALA A 31 19.42 -10.97 -2.17
N ARG A 32 20.05 -10.80 -1.01
CA ARG A 32 20.58 -9.54 -0.51
C ARG A 32 22.08 -9.70 -0.28
N TYR A 33 22.84 -8.64 -0.48
CA TYR A 33 24.31 -8.70 -0.34
C TYR A 33 24.78 -8.65 1.12
N GLY A 34 23.88 -8.35 2.05
CA GLY A 34 24.16 -8.30 3.48
C GLY A 34 22.89 -8.21 4.33
N ASP A 35 23.08 -8.29 5.64
CA ASP A 35 22.01 -8.21 6.63
C ASP A 35 21.65 -6.76 6.99
N ILE A 36 20.50 -6.62 7.66
CA ILE A 36 20.11 -5.36 8.30
C ILE A 36 20.94 -5.13 9.56
N ASP A 37 21.04 -3.86 9.97
CA ASP A 37 21.68 -3.48 11.23
C ASP A 37 20.69 -3.40 12.41
N SER A 38 19.43 -3.03 12.15
CA SER A 38 18.38 -2.94 13.17
C SER A 38 16.98 -3.06 12.56
N LEU A 39 16.04 -3.63 13.34
CA LEU A 39 14.61 -3.56 13.04
C LEU A 39 13.95 -2.30 13.61
N ASP A 40 14.59 -1.63 14.56
CA ASP A 40 14.15 -0.34 15.09
C ASP A 40 14.55 0.78 14.11
N PRO A 41 13.58 1.43 13.44
CA PRO A 41 13.85 2.47 12.45
C PRO A 41 14.54 3.71 13.03
N HIS A 42 14.49 3.93 14.35
CA HIS A 42 15.19 5.05 14.99
C HIS A 42 16.68 4.77 15.24
N LYS A 43 17.13 3.52 15.12
CA LYS A 43 18.52 3.13 15.43
C LYS A 43 19.33 2.70 14.23
N ALA A 44 18.66 2.39 13.12
CA ALA A 44 19.33 1.89 11.93
C ALA A 44 19.95 3.01 11.11
N THR A 45 20.99 2.64 10.39
CA THR A 45 21.83 3.54 9.59
C THR A 45 22.06 3.00 8.18
N SER A 46 21.72 1.72 7.95
CA SER A 46 21.94 1.02 6.69
C SER A 46 20.74 1.13 5.74
N THR A 47 21.03 1.29 4.45
CA THR A 47 20.03 1.20 3.37
C THR A 47 19.47 -0.21 3.21
N LEU A 48 20.19 -1.24 3.67
CA LEU A 48 19.68 -2.61 3.71
C LEU A 48 18.47 -2.72 4.63
N SER A 49 18.44 -1.98 5.73
CA SER A 49 17.33 -1.95 6.70
C SER A 49 16.06 -1.34 6.09
N LEU A 50 16.21 -0.28 5.27
CA LEU A 50 15.09 0.30 4.50
C LEU A 50 14.38 -0.72 3.63
N GLN A 51 15.11 -1.66 3.00
CA GLN A 51 14.50 -2.69 2.15
C GLN A 51 13.63 -3.68 2.94
N VAL A 52 13.97 -3.95 4.21
CA VAL A 52 13.17 -4.81 5.08
C VAL A 52 11.99 -4.04 5.65
N TRP A 53 12.18 -2.77 6.01
CA TRP A 53 11.09 -1.94 6.54
C TRP A 53 10.01 -1.65 5.53
N GLY A 54 10.33 -1.54 4.24
CA GLY A 54 9.30 -1.44 3.19
C GLY A 54 8.34 -2.64 3.14
N LEU A 55 8.59 -3.70 3.92
CA LEU A 55 7.71 -4.86 4.09
C LEU A 55 6.94 -4.85 5.42
N ILE A 56 7.28 -3.96 6.37
CA ILE A 56 6.80 -3.99 7.76
C ILE A 56 6.15 -2.66 8.16
N TYR A 57 6.67 -1.54 7.66
CA TYR A 57 6.26 -0.18 8.00
C TYR A 57 5.83 0.58 6.75
N ASP A 58 4.85 1.45 6.94
CA ASP A 58 4.38 2.39 5.93
C ASP A 58 4.73 3.83 6.32
N THR A 59 4.96 4.68 5.32
CA THR A 59 5.26 6.10 5.50
C THR A 59 4.05 6.99 5.18
N LEU A 60 4.09 8.26 5.60
CA LEU A 60 3.05 9.24 5.25
C LEU A 60 2.92 9.44 3.75
N LEU A 61 4.07 9.57 3.07
CA LEU A 61 4.19 9.71 1.62
C LEU A 61 5.10 8.61 1.08
N ALA A 62 4.86 8.20 -0.16
CA ALA A 62 5.76 7.33 -0.92
C ALA A 62 6.42 8.13 -2.05
N THR A 63 7.30 7.44 -2.80
CA THR A 63 7.98 8.01 -3.95
C THR A 63 7.56 7.25 -5.20
N ASP A 64 7.15 7.97 -6.25
CA ASP A 64 6.83 7.36 -7.53
C ASP A 64 8.10 7.00 -8.34
N LYS A 65 7.90 6.40 -9.52
CA LYS A 65 8.99 5.99 -10.43
C LYS A 65 9.88 7.16 -10.90
N ASP A 66 9.39 8.39 -10.83
CA ASP A 66 10.08 9.60 -11.27
C ASP A 66 10.72 10.34 -10.09
N GLY A 67 10.59 9.82 -8.87
CA GLY A 67 11.14 10.43 -7.66
C GLY A 67 10.22 11.43 -6.97
N ASN A 68 8.98 11.61 -7.42
CA ASN A 68 8.06 12.56 -6.82
C ASN A 68 7.40 11.97 -5.57
N ALA A 69 7.19 12.83 -4.57
CA ALA A 69 6.39 12.48 -3.41
C ALA A 69 4.92 12.28 -3.82
N VAL A 70 4.33 11.16 -3.41
CA VAL A 70 2.94 10.77 -3.70
C VAL A 70 2.21 10.34 -2.42
N PRO A 71 0.86 10.43 -2.37
CA PRO A 71 0.08 9.96 -1.23
C PRO A 71 0.38 8.51 -0.85
N HIS A 72 0.43 8.22 0.45
CA HIS A 72 0.50 6.87 1.00
C HIS A 72 -0.41 6.75 2.23
N LEU A 73 0.10 6.69 3.47
CA LEU A 73 -0.77 6.76 4.66
C LEU A 73 -1.51 8.10 4.75
N ALA A 74 -0.87 9.19 4.33
CA ALA A 74 -1.52 10.46 4.13
C ALA A 74 -2.13 10.52 2.72
N LYS A 75 -3.44 10.77 2.64
CA LYS A 75 -4.16 10.94 1.36
C LYS A 75 -3.89 12.28 0.68
N SER A 76 -3.48 13.29 1.44
CA SER A 76 -3.13 14.62 0.95
C SER A 76 -2.31 15.38 1.98
N TRP A 77 -1.57 16.38 1.53
CA TRP A 77 -0.85 17.31 2.39
C TRP A 77 -0.93 18.73 1.83
N LYS A 78 -0.77 19.72 2.71
CA LYS A 78 -0.69 21.13 2.34
C LYS A 78 0.40 21.80 3.17
N ALA A 79 1.26 22.58 2.51
CA ALA A 79 2.20 23.48 3.17
C ALA A 79 1.55 24.85 3.40
N ASN A 80 1.97 25.56 4.46
CA ASN A 80 1.71 26.99 4.60
C ASN A 80 2.51 27.80 3.56
N SER A 81 2.26 29.12 3.46
CA SER A 81 2.93 29.99 2.48
C SER A 81 4.45 30.00 2.63
N ASP A 82 4.93 29.80 3.85
CA ASP A 82 6.33 29.97 4.22
C ASP A 82 7.10 28.63 4.18
N GLY A 83 6.40 27.51 3.94
CA GLY A 83 6.98 26.17 3.86
C GLY A 83 7.45 25.60 5.21
N THR A 84 6.99 26.17 6.33
CA THR A 84 7.41 25.81 7.69
C THR A 84 6.42 24.90 8.40
N GLU A 85 5.17 24.84 7.93
CA GLU A 85 4.11 24.02 8.51
C GLU A 85 3.46 23.16 7.42
N TYR A 86 3.28 21.87 7.72
CA TYR A 86 2.65 20.91 6.83
C TYR A 86 1.46 20.26 7.55
N THR A 87 0.30 20.32 6.93
CA THR A 87 -0.89 19.60 7.40
C THR A 87 -1.10 18.37 6.53
N PHE A 88 -1.01 17.18 7.14
CA PHE A 88 -1.29 15.90 6.50
C PHE A 88 -2.69 15.43 6.85
N SER A 89 -3.45 15.00 5.85
CA SER A 89 -4.73 14.32 6.05
C SER A 89 -4.50 12.82 5.91
N LEU A 90 -4.79 12.04 6.95
CA LEU A 90 -4.60 10.59 6.95
C LEU A 90 -5.75 9.85 6.26
N ASN A 91 -5.43 8.67 5.71
CA ASN A 91 -6.42 7.68 5.29
C ASN A 91 -7.20 7.16 6.51
N LYS A 92 -8.48 6.84 6.30
CA LYS A 92 -9.35 6.32 7.38
C LYS A 92 -9.31 4.80 7.40
N GLY A 93 -9.44 4.23 8.59
CA GLY A 93 -9.56 2.78 8.77
C GLY A 93 -8.25 2.01 8.62
N VAL A 94 -7.11 2.72 8.60
CA VAL A 94 -5.79 2.10 8.68
C VAL A 94 -5.65 1.42 10.05
N LYS A 95 -5.08 0.21 10.04
CA LYS A 95 -4.81 -0.56 11.24
C LYS A 95 -3.36 -1.00 11.28
N CYS A 96 -2.81 -1.04 12.47
CA CYS A 96 -1.53 -1.69 12.73
C CYS A 96 -1.69 -3.22 12.62
N HIS A 97 -0.56 -3.93 12.56
CA HIS A 97 -0.53 -5.39 12.40
C HIS A 97 -1.21 -6.14 13.56
N ASP A 98 -1.32 -5.53 14.73
CA ASP A 98 -2.03 -6.06 15.91
C ASP A 98 -3.54 -5.77 15.89
N GLY A 99 -4.03 -5.07 14.88
CA GLY A 99 -5.43 -4.71 14.69
C GLY A 99 -5.86 -3.41 15.35
N THR A 100 -4.98 -2.72 16.08
CA THR A 100 -5.25 -1.38 16.62
C THR A 100 -5.46 -0.38 15.49
N ALA A 101 -6.34 0.60 15.68
CA ALA A 101 -6.55 1.65 14.70
C ALA A 101 -5.36 2.62 14.75
N MET A 102 -4.81 2.97 13.59
CA MET A 102 -3.76 3.97 13.48
C MET A 102 -4.38 5.37 13.41
N ASP A 103 -3.83 6.31 14.18
CA ASP A 103 -4.24 7.71 14.18
C ASP A 103 -3.05 8.70 14.15
N ALA A 104 -3.35 10.00 14.27
CA ALA A 104 -2.33 11.04 14.15
C ALA A 104 -1.30 11.05 15.29
N ASN A 105 -1.60 10.43 16.44
CA ASN A 105 -0.66 10.33 17.55
C ASN A 105 0.47 9.33 17.29
N ASP A 106 0.23 8.33 16.43
CA ASP A 106 1.22 7.30 16.08
C ASP A 106 2.32 7.82 15.13
N VAL A 107 2.12 9.00 14.55
CA VAL A 107 3.00 9.61 13.52
C VAL A 107 3.39 11.05 13.87
N LYS A 108 3.34 11.39 15.16
CA LYS A 108 3.65 12.72 15.67
C LYS A 108 5.14 12.92 15.91
#